data_AF-A0A3C2A4Q1-F1
#
_entry.id   AF-A0A3C2A4Q1-F1
#
_cell.length_a   1.000
_cell.length_b   1.000
_cell.length_c   1.000
_cell.angle_alpha   90.00
_cell.angle_beta   90.00
_cell.angle_gamma   90.00
#
_symmetry.space_group_name_H-M   'P 1'
#
loop_
_entity.id
_entity.type
_entity.pdbx_description
1 polymer ?
#
loop_
_entity_poly.entity_id
_entity_poly.type
_entity_poly.pdbx_seq_one_letter_code
_entity_poly.pdbx_strand_id
1 'polypeptide(L)'
;MQSTAHLFVSPDSPLTEVLTVQSQATQHRLPAGIALVVDQQQKLVGTISDGDVRRGLLTQNRLDLKASEVMNADPITFPEGMSFRELLEALPTELARRQRKSAKFLSKIIFVNPEGVPTRVLDYHQLWEQRVATHRHVVVVGLGYVGLTLALVLADVGYLVTGVDVDENRVSDLNAGRSYVHEVGLPELLREHLGKNFHATTTLPDDGDVFVISVGTPVVRPESGLIPQPSMTALESSASAIGEKLRVGNLVVLRSTVPIGT
;
A
#
# COMPACT_ATOMS: atom_id res chain seq x y z
N MET A 1 -3.63 17.92 3.55
CA MET A 1 -2.46 17.34 4.21
C MET A 1 -2.51 17.69 5.68
N GLN A 2 -2.17 16.74 6.57
CA GLN A 2 -2.07 17.02 8.00
C GLN A 2 -0.74 17.70 8.29
N SER A 3 -0.74 18.71 9.17
CA SER A 3 0.46 19.47 9.49
C SER A 3 1.39 18.64 10.36
N THR A 4 2.61 18.38 9.87
CA THR A 4 3.72 17.80 10.64
C THR A 4 4.18 18.69 11.79
N ALA A 5 3.74 19.94 11.86
CA ALA A 5 4.09 20.88 12.93
C ALA A 5 3.74 20.35 14.34
N HIS A 6 2.74 19.48 14.46
CA HIS A 6 2.40 18.82 15.73
C HIS A 6 3.48 17.83 16.22
N LEU A 7 4.50 17.53 15.41
CA LEU A 7 5.66 16.73 15.78
C LEU A 7 6.90 17.58 16.11
N PHE A 8 6.82 18.90 15.97
CA PHE A 8 7.99 19.76 16.05
C PHE A 8 8.38 20.05 17.50
N VAL A 9 9.68 20.01 17.76
CA VAL A 9 10.30 20.45 19.01
C VAL A 9 11.55 21.25 18.70
N SER A 10 11.93 22.16 19.60
CA SER A 10 13.18 22.90 19.47
C SER A 10 14.37 22.08 20.00
N PRO A 11 15.62 22.37 19.62
CA PRO A 11 16.79 21.71 20.20
C PRO A 11 16.90 21.89 21.72
N ASP A 12 16.39 23.01 22.24
CA ASP A 12 16.40 23.35 23.67
C ASP A 12 15.20 22.79 24.45
N SER A 13 14.23 22.18 23.76
CA SER A 13 13.03 21.64 24.38
C SER A 13 13.38 20.54 25.41
N PRO A 14 12.80 20.56 26.61
CA PRO A 14 13.03 19.51 27.60
C PRO A 14 12.44 18.18 27.12
N LEU A 15 12.99 17.08 27.62
CA LEU A 15 12.56 15.73 27.25
C LEU A 15 11.06 15.48 27.54
N THR A 16 10.48 16.16 28.53
CA THR A 16 9.04 16.09 28.82
C THR A 16 8.18 16.63 27.68
N GLU A 17 8.63 17.69 27.00
CA GLU A 17 7.96 18.25 25.81
C GLU A 17 8.05 17.25 24.64
N VAL A 18 9.24 16.67 24.43
CA VAL A 18 9.46 15.63 23.42
C VAL A 18 8.50 14.45 23.61
N LEU A 19 8.40 13.93 24.84
CA LEU A 19 7.52 12.81 25.17
C LEU A 19 6.04 13.18 25.00
N THR A 20 5.66 14.43 25.32
CA THR A 20 4.30 14.93 25.13
C THR A 20 3.92 14.95 23.66
N VAL A 21 4.79 15.50 22.81
CA VAL A 21 4.63 15.52 21.36
C VAL A 21 4.52 14.10 20.78
N GLN A 22 5.41 13.20 21.19
CA GLN A 22 5.38 11.79 20.75
C GLN A 22 4.09 11.07 21.12
N SER A 23 3.53 11.34 22.31
CA SER A 23 2.29 10.73 22.80
C SER A 23 1.04 11.30 22.11
N GLN A 24 1.00 12.62 21.89
CA GLN A 24 -0.15 13.31 21.30
C GLN A 24 -0.22 13.19 19.77
N ALA A 25 0.87 12.80 19.10
CA ALA A 25 0.94 12.64 17.64
C ALA A 25 -0.27 11.88 17.04
N THR A 26 -0.72 10.80 17.69
CA THR A 26 -1.85 9.98 17.22
C THR A 26 -3.18 10.72 17.20
N GLN A 27 -3.37 11.69 18.10
CA GLN A 27 -4.58 12.55 18.13
C GLN A 27 -4.69 13.41 16.86
N HIS A 28 -3.54 13.72 16.26
CA HIS A 28 -3.42 14.44 15.00
C HIS A 28 -3.30 13.52 13.77
N ARG A 29 -3.50 12.20 13.97
CA ARG A 29 -3.29 11.12 12.98
C ARG A 29 -1.86 11.08 12.40
N LEU A 30 -0.88 11.51 13.20
CA LEU A 30 0.53 11.42 12.86
C LEU A 30 1.18 10.19 13.51
N PRO A 31 2.32 9.70 12.98
CA PRO A 31 3.02 8.56 13.56
C PRO A 31 3.46 8.80 15.01
N ALA A 32 3.11 7.87 15.90
CA ALA A 32 3.53 7.91 17.31
C ALA A 32 5.03 7.63 17.49
N GLY A 33 5.59 8.04 18.64
CA GLY A 33 6.94 7.65 19.06
C GLY A 33 8.07 8.32 18.26
N ILE A 34 7.76 9.44 17.59
CA ILE A 34 8.76 10.30 16.94
C ILE A 34 8.48 11.78 17.22
N ALA A 35 9.53 12.55 17.44
CA ALA A 35 9.54 14.01 17.40
C ALA A 35 10.56 14.48 16.36
N LEU A 36 10.25 15.60 15.71
CA LEU A 36 11.08 16.23 14.69
C LEU A 36 11.71 17.47 15.33
N VAL A 37 13.03 17.45 15.50
CA VAL A 37 13.76 18.61 16.03
C VAL A 37 13.99 19.58 14.89
N VAL A 38 13.50 20.81 15.03
CA VAL A 38 13.56 21.83 14.00
C VAL A 38 14.22 23.12 14.50
N ASP A 39 14.87 23.85 13.59
CA ASP A 39 15.43 25.18 13.89
C ASP A 39 14.35 26.28 13.92
N GLN A 40 14.78 27.54 14.08
CA GLN A 40 13.88 28.71 14.10
C GLN A 40 13.13 28.93 12.77
N GLN A 41 13.67 28.40 11.67
CA GLN A 41 13.07 28.43 10.34
C GLN A 41 12.28 27.15 10.04
N GLN A 42 12.04 26.30 11.06
CA GLN A 42 11.36 25.01 10.97
C GLN A 42 12.07 23.95 10.11
N LYS A 43 13.37 24.14 9.81
CA LYS A 43 14.16 23.15 9.08
C LYS A 43 14.52 21.99 10.00
N LEU A 44 14.45 20.78 9.47
CA LEU A 44 14.81 19.59 10.23
C LEU A 44 16.30 19.59 10.58
N VAL A 45 16.62 19.56 11.86
CA VAL A 45 17.99 19.44 12.38
C VAL A 45 18.24 18.09 13.06
N GLY A 46 17.17 17.36 13.41
CA GLY A 46 17.29 16.03 13.97
C GLY A 46 15.96 15.36 14.24
N THR A 47 16.01 14.14 14.73
CA THR A 47 14.82 13.35 15.11
C THR A 47 15.02 12.67 16.44
N ILE A 48 13.96 12.50 17.21
CA ILE A 48 13.99 11.75 18.47
C ILE A 48 12.92 10.67 18.42
N SER A 49 13.35 9.42 18.59
CA SER A 49 12.46 8.26 18.81
C SER A 49 12.43 7.84 20.29
N ASP A 50 11.48 7.00 20.68
CA ASP A 50 11.46 6.40 22.03
C ASP A 50 12.78 5.68 22.37
N GLY A 51 13.44 5.10 21.37
CA GLY A 51 14.74 4.47 21.52
C GLY A 51 15.87 5.44 21.82
N ASP A 52 15.79 6.67 21.31
CA ASP A 52 16.75 7.74 21.57
C ASP A 52 16.57 8.30 22.99
N VAL A 53 15.32 8.56 23.40
CA VAL A 53 14.96 8.95 24.77
C VAL A 53 15.51 7.91 25.76
N ARG A 54 15.18 6.63 25.56
CA ARG A 54 15.63 5.55 26.44
C ARG A 54 17.16 5.47 26.52
N ARG A 55 17.86 5.61 25.39
CA ARG A 55 19.33 5.60 25.37
C ARG A 55 19.90 6.80 26.12
N GLY A 56 19.40 8.00 25.88
CA GLY A 56 19.84 9.23 26.55
C GLY A 56 19.67 9.17 28.06
N LEU A 57 18.53 8.67 28.54
CA LEU A 57 18.27 8.49 29.97
C LEU A 57 19.26 7.51 30.62
N LEU A 58 19.56 6.39 29.95
CA LEU A 58 20.48 5.37 30.45
C LEU A 58 21.94 5.82 30.42
N THR A 59 22.35 6.59 29.41
CA THR A 59 23.75 7.02 29.27
C THR A 59 24.09 8.24 30.12
N GLN A 60 23.16 9.19 30.25
CA GLN A 60 23.41 10.44 30.97
C GLN A 60 22.94 10.40 32.44
N ASN A 61 22.10 9.43 32.81
CA ASN A 61 21.60 9.22 34.17
C ASN A 61 20.94 10.48 34.78
N ARG A 62 20.24 11.26 33.94
CA ARG A 62 19.55 12.51 34.27
C ARG A 62 18.22 12.59 33.54
N LEU A 63 17.24 13.28 34.14
CA LEU A 63 15.89 13.45 33.58
C LEU A 63 15.67 14.81 32.93
N ASP A 64 16.54 15.78 33.20
CA ASP A 64 16.47 17.17 32.72
C ASP A 64 17.20 17.38 31.39
N LEU A 65 17.21 16.36 30.54
CA LEU A 65 17.85 16.39 29.23
C LEU A 65 17.06 17.26 28.24
N LYS A 66 17.80 17.91 27.35
CA LYS A 66 17.25 18.61 26.19
C LYS A 66 17.16 17.72 24.96
N ALA A 67 16.31 18.10 24.02
CA ALA A 67 16.16 17.45 22.73
C ALA A 67 17.50 17.30 21.99
N SER A 68 18.34 18.34 21.97
CA SER A 68 19.66 18.32 21.33
C SER A 68 20.63 17.29 21.89
N GLU A 69 20.47 16.90 23.16
CA GLU A 69 21.35 15.96 23.85
C GLU A 69 21.00 14.49 23.56
N VAL A 70 19.79 14.23 23.06
CA VAL A 70 19.28 12.88 22.79
C VAL A 70 18.98 12.64 21.31
N MET A 71 18.84 13.69 20.50
CA MET A 71 18.43 13.56 19.11
C MET A 71 19.47 12.85 18.22
N ASN A 72 18.95 12.22 17.19
CA ASN A 72 19.73 11.82 16.03
C ASN A 72 19.85 13.02 15.08
N ALA A 73 21.06 13.58 14.95
CA ALA A 73 21.37 14.73 14.11
C ALA A 73 21.51 14.40 12.60
N ASP A 74 21.50 13.13 12.21
CA ASP A 74 21.53 12.68 10.80
C ASP A 74 20.31 11.80 10.50
N PRO A 75 19.10 12.39 10.45
CA PRO A 75 17.90 11.67 10.06
C PRO A 75 17.93 11.28 8.58
N ILE A 76 17.26 10.18 8.24
CA ILE A 76 17.05 9.81 6.85
C ILE A 76 15.83 10.58 6.34
N THR A 77 16.05 11.39 5.32
CA THR A 77 15.02 12.24 4.70
C THR A 77 14.93 11.98 3.21
N PHE A 78 13.76 12.25 2.64
CA PHE A 78 13.50 12.16 1.21
C PHE A 78 12.80 13.43 0.72
N PRO A 79 12.96 13.82 -0.57
CA PRO A 79 12.25 14.95 -1.13
C PRO A 79 10.73 14.73 -1.12
N GLU A 80 9.99 15.80 -0.84
CA GLU A 80 8.54 15.83 -1.06
C GLU A 80 8.19 15.49 -2.52
N GLY A 81 7.10 14.74 -2.72
CA GLY A 81 6.64 14.32 -4.04
C GLY A 81 7.25 13.01 -4.55
N MET A 82 8.28 12.47 -3.90
CA MET A 82 8.85 11.16 -4.27
C MET A 82 7.81 10.04 -4.09
N SER A 83 7.66 9.20 -5.12
CA SER A 83 6.77 8.05 -5.12
C SER A 83 7.28 6.93 -4.21
N PHE A 84 6.37 6.02 -3.84
CA PHE A 84 6.72 4.85 -3.03
C PHE A 84 7.77 3.95 -3.70
N ARG A 85 7.71 3.81 -5.02
CA ARG A 85 8.67 3.01 -5.79
C ARG A 85 10.07 3.61 -5.73
N GLU A 86 10.19 4.90 -6.05
CA GLU A 86 11.46 5.63 -5.99
C GLU A 86 12.07 5.58 -4.59
N LEU A 87 11.22 5.73 -3.56
CA LEU A 87 11.63 5.62 -2.17
C LEU A 87 12.25 4.24 -1.87
N LEU A 88 11.60 3.16 -2.29
CA LEU A 88 12.09 1.79 -2.08
C LEU A 88 13.38 1.48 -2.83
N GLU A 89 13.58 2.09 -4.01
CA GLU A 89 14.80 1.97 -4.81
C GLU A 89 15.96 2.80 -4.20
N ALA A 90 15.68 3.98 -3.66
CA ALA A 90 16.68 4.87 -3.07
C ALA A 90 17.09 4.46 -1.64
N LEU A 91 16.21 3.82 -0.88
CA LEU A 91 16.42 3.51 0.53
C LEU A 91 17.68 2.66 0.83
N PRO A 92 18.00 1.59 0.09
CA PRO A 92 19.21 0.81 0.34
C PRO A 92 20.49 1.63 0.22
N THR A 93 20.56 2.51 -0.79
CA THR A 93 21.69 3.42 -1.02
C THR A 93 21.86 4.38 0.14
N GLU A 94 20.75 4.93 0.62
CA GLU A 94 20.76 5.94 1.69
C GLU A 94 21.07 5.33 3.07
N LEU A 95 20.69 4.06 3.29
CA LEU A 95 21.11 3.27 4.46
C LEU A 95 22.61 2.91 4.41
N ALA A 96 23.12 2.51 3.25
CA ALA A 96 24.52 2.17 3.04
C ALA A 96 25.44 3.39 3.25
N ARG A 97 25.05 4.56 2.72
CA ARG A 97 25.77 5.84 2.89
C ARG A 97 26.03 6.18 4.36
N ARG A 98 25.10 5.84 5.25
CA ARG A 98 25.18 6.10 6.70
C ARG A 98 25.71 4.94 7.53
N GLN A 99 26.29 3.92 6.89
CA GLN A 99 26.80 2.70 7.56
C GLN A 99 25.76 2.01 8.46
N ARG A 100 24.46 2.14 8.16
CA ARG A 100 23.39 1.50 8.92
C ARG A 100 23.18 0.07 8.39
N LYS A 101 23.56 -0.93 9.20
CA LYS A 101 23.61 -2.36 8.79
C LYS A 101 22.25 -2.99 8.46
N SER A 102 21.11 -2.37 8.78
CA SER A 102 19.80 -2.98 8.48
C SER A 102 18.64 -2.00 8.44
N ALA A 103 17.75 -2.20 7.45
CA ALA A 103 16.41 -1.62 7.40
C ALA A 103 15.49 -2.06 8.55
N LYS A 104 15.87 -3.09 9.34
CA LYS A 104 15.13 -3.55 10.53
C LYS A 104 14.90 -2.46 11.60
N PHE A 105 15.64 -1.36 11.55
CA PHE A 105 15.58 -0.29 12.56
C PHE A 105 15.07 1.05 12.04
N LEU A 106 14.71 1.14 10.75
CA LEU A 106 14.04 2.33 10.26
C LEU A 106 12.58 2.21 10.65
N SER A 107 12.14 2.91 11.69
CA SER A 107 10.73 2.91 12.09
C SER A 107 9.92 3.93 11.30
N LYS A 108 10.52 5.08 10.98
CA LYS A 108 9.87 6.22 10.32
C LYS A 108 10.69 6.75 9.14
N ILE A 109 10.00 7.25 8.12
CA ILE A 109 10.55 7.93 6.94
C ILE A 109 10.03 9.36 6.92
N ILE A 110 10.91 10.34 6.69
CA ILE A 110 10.57 11.76 6.74
C ILE A 110 10.71 12.36 5.35
N PHE A 111 9.69 13.07 4.90
CA PHE A 111 9.71 13.86 3.68
C PHE A 111 9.96 15.32 4.02
N VAL A 112 10.83 15.97 3.25
CA VAL A 112 11.16 17.39 3.40
C VAL A 112 10.94 18.12 2.08
N ASN A 113 10.51 19.37 2.15
CA ASN A 113 10.46 20.26 0.98
C ASN A 113 11.88 20.76 0.62
N PRO A 114 12.06 21.51 -0.49
CA PRO A 114 13.35 22.07 -0.89
C PRO A 114 14.00 22.97 0.18
N GLU A 115 13.21 23.59 1.05
CA GLU A 115 13.69 24.43 2.14
C GLU A 115 14.19 23.64 3.37
N GLY A 116 13.97 22.31 3.39
CA GLY A 116 14.36 21.41 4.47
C GLY A 116 13.32 21.28 5.59
N VAL A 117 12.11 21.80 5.39
CA VAL A 117 10.99 21.70 6.34
C VAL A 117 10.31 20.35 6.18
N PRO A 118 10.07 19.59 7.27
CA PRO A 118 9.34 18.33 7.20
C PRO A 118 7.91 18.52 6.75
N THR A 119 7.48 17.80 5.71
CA THR A 119 6.11 17.89 5.18
C THR A 119 5.27 16.65 5.46
N ARG A 120 5.92 15.49 5.63
CA ARG A 120 5.24 14.21 5.91
C ARG A 120 6.14 13.24 6.66
N VAL A 121 5.54 12.40 7.51
CA VAL A 121 6.21 11.25 8.15
C VAL A 121 5.41 10.00 7.85
N LEU A 122 6.09 8.94 7.42
CA LEU A 122 5.50 7.62 7.14
C LEU A 122 6.11 6.56 8.04
N ASP A 123 5.32 5.55 8.42
CA ASP A 123 5.85 4.37 9.09
C ASP A 123 6.53 3.45 8.07
N TYR A 124 7.74 2.99 8.37
CA TYR A 124 8.43 2.04 7.51
C TYR A 124 7.66 0.72 7.37
N HIS A 125 6.91 0.32 8.40
CA HIS A 125 6.03 -0.84 8.31
C HIS A 125 4.98 -0.68 7.20
N GLN A 126 4.41 0.52 7.02
CA GLN A 126 3.45 0.78 5.94
C GLN A 126 4.09 0.61 4.57
N LEU A 127 5.38 0.99 4.43
CA LEU A 127 6.15 0.78 3.21
C LEU A 127 6.45 -0.69 2.95
N TRP A 128 6.78 -1.43 4.00
CA TRP A 128 7.01 -2.86 3.92
C TRP A 128 5.73 -3.62 3.59
N GLU A 129 4.60 -3.30 4.23
CA GLU A 129 3.29 -3.91 3.94
C GLU A 129 2.86 -3.69 2.49
N GLN A 130 3.02 -2.46 1.98
CA GLN A 130 2.70 -2.17 0.58
C GLN A 130 3.64 -2.91 -0.38
N ARG A 131 4.95 -2.96 -0.10
CA ARG A 131 5.90 -3.73 -0.90
C ARG A 131 5.60 -5.22 -0.87
N VAL A 132 5.27 -5.80 0.29
CA VAL A 132 4.89 -7.22 0.42
C VAL A 132 3.57 -7.48 -0.30
N ALA A 133 2.62 -6.55 -0.25
CA ALA A 133 1.36 -6.65 -0.97
C ALA A 133 1.58 -6.65 -2.49
N THR A 134 2.42 -5.78 -3.04
CA THR A 134 2.68 -5.77 -4.50
C THR A 134 3.43 -7.00 -5.02
N HIS A 135 4.04 -7.82 -4.14
CA HIS A 135 4.58 -9.15 -4.52
C HIS A 135 3.51 -10.24 -4.54
N ARG A 136 2.27 -9.95 -4.12
CA ARG A 136 1.17 -10.91 -4.18
C ARG A 136 0.66 -11.05 -5.61
N HIS A 137 0.46 -12.28 -6.03
CA HIS A 137 -0.18 -12.60 -7.30
C HIS A 137 -1.70 -12.49 -7.15
N VAL A 138 -2.30 -11.48 -7.80
CA VAL A 138 -3.75 -11.28 -7.81
C VAL A 138 -4.37 -11.93 -9.04
N VAL A 139 -5.34 -12.80 -8.82
CA VAL A 139 -6.10 -13.48 -9.87
C VAL A 139 -7.48 -12.86 -9.92
N VAL A 140 -7.86 -12.27 -11.06
CA VAL A 140 -9.20 -11.69 -11.26
C VAL A 140 -10.01 -12.58 -12.17
N VAL A 141 -11.08 -13.17 -11.65
CA VAL A 141 -11.97 -14.09 -12.38
C VAL A 141 -13.19 -13.36 -12.90
N GLY A 142 -13.41 -13.42 -14.21
CA GLY A 142 -14.36 -12.61 -14.96
C GLY A 142 -13.72 -11.30 -15.43
N LEU A 143 -13.47 -11.19 -16.73
CA LEU A 143 -12.87 -10.01 -17.37
C LEU A 143 -13.93 -9.16 -18.08
N GLY A 144 -15.16 -9.14 -17.54
CA GLY A 144 -16.15 -8.14 -17.92
C GLY A 144 -15.70 -6.71 -17.57
N TYR A 145 -16.56 -5.73 -17.82
CA TYR A 145 -16.30 -4.30 -17.56
C TYR A 145 -15.62 -4.06 -16.19
N VAL A 146 -16.22 -4.64 -15.14
CA VAL A 146 -15.80 -4.52 -13.74
C VAL A 146 -14.47 -5.21 -13.46
N GLY A 147 -14.28 -6.45 -13.90
CA GLY A 147 -13.08 -7.24 -13.62
C GLY A 147 -11.86 -6.76 -14.40
N LEU A 148 -12.01 -6.47 -15.70
CA LEU A 148 -10.89 -6.02 -16.54
C LEU A 148 -10.34 -4.67 -16.07
N THR A 149 -11.20 -3.68 -15.78
CA THR A 149 -10.75 -2.38 -15.26
C THR A 149 -10.00 -2.53 -13.95
N LEU A 150 -10.49 -3.40 -13.06
CA LEU A 150 -9.83 -3.65 -11.77
C LEU A 150 -8.47 -4.33 -11.97
N ALA A 151 -8.41 -5.35 -12.82
CA ALA A 151 -7.17 -6.08 -13.10
C ALA A 151 -6.07 -5.16 -13.65
N LEU A 152 -6.42 -4.27 -14.58
CA LEU A 152 -5.45 -3.34 -15.17
C LEU A 152 -5.02 -2.23 -14.21
N VAL A 153 -5.92 -1.72 -13.36
CA VAL A 153 -5.54 -0.76 -12.31
C VAL A 153 -4.64 -1.42 -11.25
N LEU A 154 -4.90 -2.68 -10.89
CA LEU A 154 -4.03 -3.44 -9.99
C LEU A 154 -2.64 -3.65 -10.59
N ALA A 155 -2.56 -3.97 -11.88
CA ALA A 155 -1.28 -4.04 -12.57
C ALA A 155 -0.58 -2.67 -12.56
N ASP A 156 -1.31 -1.58 -12.80
CA ASP A 156 -0.74 -0.22 -12.81
C ASP A 156 -0.13 0.21 -11.47
N VAL A 157 -0.76 -0.15 -10.35
CA VAL A 157 -0.21 0.12 -9.02
C VAL A 157 0.88 -0.89 -8.60
N GLY A 158 1.23 -1.85 -9.46
CA GLY A 158 2.42 -2.68 -9.35
C GLY A 158 2.22 -4.14 -8.93
N TYR A 159 0.99 -4.65 -8.88
CA TYR A 159 0.75 -6.09 -8.62
C TYR A 159 1.09 -6.95 -9.84
N LEU A 160 1.43 -8.22 -9.60
CA LEU A 160 1.35 -9.26 -10.62
C LEU A 160 -0.11 -9.70 -10.72
N VAL A 161 -0.70 -9.60 -11.90
CA VAL A 161 -2.11 -9.85 -12.14
C VAL A 161 -2.33 -10.88 -13.25
N THR A 162 -3.12 -11.92 -12.95
CA THR A 162 -3.67 -12.83 -13.95
C THR A 162 -5.17 -12.60 -14.06
N GLY A 163 -5.61 -12.17 -15.23
CA GLY A 163 -7.02 -12.13 -15.59
C GLY A 163 -7.49 -13.48 -16.13
N VAL A 164 -8.60 -13.99 -15.61
CA VAL A 164 -9.20 -15.26 -16.04
C VAL A 164 -10.61 -15.01 -16.57
N ASP A 165 -10.90 -15.45 -17.80
CA ASP A 165 -12.26 -15.44 -18.34
C ASP A 165 -12.52 -16.74 -19.11
N VAL A 166 -13.77 -17.21 -19.08
CA VAL A 166 -14.19 -18.43 -19.79
C VAL A 166 -14.34 -18.20 -21.29
N ASP A 167 -14.51 -16.95 -21.71
CA ASP A 167 -14.63 -16.57 -23.11
C ASP A 167 -13.24 -16.48 -23.78
N GLU A 168 -12.89 -17.50 -24.56
CA GLU A 168 -11.62 -17.58 -25.27
C GLU A 168 -11.41 -16.41 -26.24
N ASN A 169 -12.47 -15.85 -26.83
CA ASN A 169 -12.34 -14.72 -27.76
C ASN A 169 -11.91 -13.47 -27.01
N ARG A 170 -12.52 -13.21 -25.85
CA ARG A 170 -12.13 -12.10 -24.97
C ARG A 170 -10.67 -12.20 -24.54
N VAL A 171 -10.25 -13.39 -24.11
CA VAL A 171 -8.87 -13.63 -23.69
C VAL A 171 -7.91 -13.44 -24.86
N SER A 172 -8.26 -13.93 -26.05
CA SER A 172 -7.47 -13.74 -27.27
C SER A 172 -7.34 -12.27 -27.67
N ASP A 173 -8.44 -11.50 -27.63
CA ASP A 173 -8.43 -10.07 -27.92
C ASP A 173 -7.54 -9.30 -26.94
N LEU A 174 -7.65 -9.58 -25.62
CA LEU A 174 -6.80 -8.94 -24.61
C LEU A 174 -5.33 -9.26 -24.80
N ASN A 175 -5.00 -10.52 -25.08
CA ASN A 175 -3.62 -10.95 -25.36
C ASN A 175 -3.09 -10.39 -26.68
N ALA A 176 -3.96 -9.94 -27.58
CA ALA A 176 -3.60 -9.17 -28.76
C ALA A 176 -3.59 -7.64 -28.53
N GLY A 177 -3.71 -7.20 -27.27
CA GLY A 177 -3.70 -5.78 -26.88
C GLY A 177 -4.97 -5.03 -27.25
N ARG A 178 -6.09 -5.73 -27.51
CA ARG A 178 -7.38 -5.14 -27.86
C ARG A 178 -8.37 -5.30 -26.70
N SER A 179 -8.84 -4.19 -26.16
CA SER A 179 -9.92 -4.20 -25.18
C SER A 179 -11.28 -4.23 -25.89
N TYR A 180 -12.15 -5.15 -25.47
CA TYR A 180 -13.59 -5.14 -25.80
C TYR A 180 -14.42 -4.30 -24.82
N VAL A 181 -13.80 -3.80 -23.74
CA VAL A 181 -14.40 -2.86 -22.80
C VAL A 181 -14.04 -1.44 -23.24
N HIS A 182 -15.06 -0.60 -23.41
CA HIS A 182 -14.90 0.81 -23.71
C HIS A 182 -14.85 1.62 -22.40
N GLU A 183 -13.65 2.05 -22.04
CA GLU A 183 -13.39 2.95 -20.91
C GLU A 183 -12.19 3.84 -21.26
N VAL A 184 -12.23 5.11 -20.89
CA VAL A 184 -11.16 6.07 -21.22
C VAL A 184 -9.87 5.68 -20.47
N GLY A 185 -8.75 5.56 -21.19
CA GLY A 185 -7.44 5.19 -20.61
C GLY A 185 -7.20 3.68 -20.48
N LEU A 186 -8.23 2.85 -20.64
CA LEU A 186 -8.11 1.39 -20.49
C LEU A 186 -7.27 0.72 -21.59
N PRO A 187 -7.41 1.06 -22.88
CA PRO A 187 -6.55 0.51 -23.93
C PRO A 187 -5.07 0.83 -23.72
N GLU A 188 -4.75 2.03 -23.21
CA GLU A 188 -3.40 2.45 -22.89
C GLU A 188 -2.82 1.63 -21.73
N LEU A 189 -3.58 1.48 -20.64
CA LEU A 189 -3.19 0.63 -19.50
C LEU A 189 -2.99 -0.84 -19.91
N LEU A 190 -3.90 -1.39 -20.72
CA LEU A 190 -3.75 -2.75 -21.25
C LEU A 190 -2.43 -2.89 -22.00
N ARG A 191 -2.17 -1.97 -22.93
CA ARG A 191 -0.97 -2.02 -23.77
C ARG A 191 0.31 -1.80 -22.96
N GLU A 192 0.24 -1.03 -21.88
CA GLU A 192 1.37 -0.80 -20.99
C GLU A 192 1.73 -2.04 -20.17
N HIS A 193 0.75 -2.76 -19.62
CA HIS A 193 0.96 -3.82 -18.63
C HIS A 193 0.90 -5.25 -19.17
N LEU A 194 0.30 -5.45 -20.35
CA LEU A 194 0.21 -6.75 -21.00
C LEU A 194 1.60 -7.36 -21.24
N GLY A 195 1.82 -8.57 -20.75
CA GLY A 195 3.09 -9.28 -20.86
C GLY A 195 4.19 -8.78 -19.92
N LYS A 196 3.93 -7.74 -19.12
CA LYS A 196 4.82 -7.29 -18.05
C LYS A 196 4.37 -7.86 -16.71
N ASN A 197 3.22 -7.40 -16.24
CA ASN A 197 2.63 -7.79 -14.96
C ASN A 197 1.11 -8.00 -15.06
N PHE A 198 0.55 -7.96 -16.27
CA PHE A 198 -0.80 -8.44 -16.57
C PHE A 198 -0.77 -9.53 -17.64
N HIS A 199 -1.49 -10.63 -17.40
CA HIS A 199 -1.71 -11.71 -18.37
C HIS A 199 -3.19 -12.14 -18.37
N ALA A 200 -3.76 -12.42 -19.54
CA ALA A 200 -5.11 -12.97 -19.66
C ALA A 200 -5.05 -14.47 -20.05
N THR A 201 -5.90 -15.29 -19.43
CA THR A 201 -5.96 -16.74 -19.67
C THR A 201 -7.37 -17.28 -19.45
N THR A 202 -7.64 -18.50 -19.91
CA THR A 202 -8.88 -19.23 -19.63
C THR A 202 -8.76 -20.18 -18.44
N THR A 203 -7.55 -20.35 -17.91
CA THR A 203 -7.26 -21.33 -16.84
C THR A 203 -6.82 -20.64 -15.56
N LEU A 204 -7.39 -21.05 -14.44
CA LEU A 204 -6.96 -20.58 -13.11
C LEU A 204 -5.52 -21.01 -12.80
N PRO A 205 -4.62 -20.07 -12.46
CA PRO A 205 -3.25 -20.40 -12.08
C PRO A 205 -3.20 -21.06 -10.69
N ASP A 206 -2.17 -21.88 -10.45
CA ASP A 206 -2.00 -22.57 -9.17
C ASP A 206 -1.36 -21.69 -8.09
N ASP A 207 -0.67 -20.62 -8.48
CA ASP A 207 0.17 -19.77 -7.62
C ASP A 207 -0.50 -18.43 -7.26
N GLY A 208 -1.84 -18.35 -7.32
CA GLY A 208 -2.58 -17.18 -6.89
C GLY A 208 -2.53 -16.97 -5.36
N ASP A 209 -2.29 -15.72 -4.94
CA ASP A 209 -2.35 -15.32 -3.53
C ASP A 209 -3.73 -14.76 -3.14
N VAL A 210 -4.29 -13.95 -4.03
CA VAL A 210 -5.58 -13.25 -3.85
C VAL A 210 -6.45 -13.54 -5.06
N PHE A 211 -7.67 -14.01 -4.84
CA PHE A 211 -8.64 -14.30 -5.90
C PHE A 211 -9.80 -13.32 -5.80
N VAL A 212 -10.04 -12.54 -6.85
CA VAL A 212 -11.16 -11.60 -6.94
C VAL A 212 -12.19 -12.15 -7.93
N ILE A 213 -13.40 -12.44 -7.45
CA ILE A 213 -14.48 -12.98 -8.29
C ILE A 213 -15.38 -11.84 -8.76
N SER A 214 -15.36 -11.58 -10.06
CA SER A 214 -16.06 -10.48 -10.73
C SER A 214 -16.84 -10.96 -11.95
N VAL A 215 -17.74 -11.92 -11.71
CA VAL A 215 -18.57 -12.55 -12.74
C VAL A 215 -19.97 -11.96 -12.77
N GLY A 216 -20.65 -12.12 -13.90
CA GLY A 216 -22.03 -11.67 -14.05
C GLY A 216 -23.01 -12.51 -13.24
N THR A 217 -23.94 -11.84 -12.56
CA THR A 217 -25.08 -12.44 -11.84
C THR A 217 -26.40 -11.97 -12.47
N PRO A 218 -26.65 -12.30 -13.75
CA PRO A 218 -27.82 -11.79 -14.46
C PRO A 218 -29.11 -12.20 -13.75
N VAL A 219 -30.07 -11.28 -13.68
CA VAL A 219 -31.37 -11.53 -13.06
C VAL A 219 -32.21 -12.42 -13.98
N VAL A 220 -32.55 -13.62 -13.51
CA VAL A 220 -33.43 -14.56 -14.19
C VAL A 220 -34.88 -14.21 -13.83
N ARG A 221 -35.71 -14.02 -14.86
CA ARG A 221 -37.14 -13.73 -14.70
C ARG A 221 -37.93 -15.03 -14.86
N PRO A 222 -38.62 -15.52 -13.82
CA PRO A 222 -39.48 -16.69 -13.91
C PRO A 222 -40.79 -16.38 -14.65
N GLU A 223 -41.43 -17.42 -15.21
CA GLU A 223 -42.60 -17.30 -16.09
C GLU A 223 -43.87 -16.79 -15.40
N SER A 224 -44.05 -16.94 -14.08
CA SER A 224 -45.14 -16.27 -13.34
C SER A 224 -44.94 -16.20 -11.82
N GLY A 225 -45.38 -15.10 -11.20
CA GLY A 225 -45.64 -14.96 -9.75
C GLY A 225 -44.43 -14.93 -8.79
N LEU A 226 -43.23 -15.26 -9.26
CA LEU A 226 -42.02 -15.35 -8.42
C LEU A 226 -41.15 -14.09 -8.54
N ILE A 227 -40.48 -13.72 -7.44
CA ILE A 227 -39.52 -12.60 -7.40
C ILE A 227 -38.30 -12.98 -8.25
N PRO A 228 -37.88 -12.16 -9.23
CA PRO A 228 -36.68 -12.41 -10.02
C PRO A 228 -35.45 -12.63 -9.14
N GLN A 229 -34.64 -13.64 -9.46
CA GLN A 229 -33.44 -14.00 -8.70
C GLN A 229 -32.19 -13.88 -9.57
N PRO A 230 -31.04 -13.49 -9.01
CA PRO A 230 -29.78 -13.54 -9.75
C PRO A 230 -29.38 -15.00 -10.02
N SER A 231 -28.86 -15.24 -11.23
CA SER A 231 -28.20 -16.50 -11.54
C SER A 231 -26.85 -16.57 -10.84
N MET A 232 -26.69 -17.53 -9.93
CA MET A 232 -25.46 -17.72 -9.14
C MET A 232 -24.48 -18.70 -9.78
N THR A 233 -24.85 -19.35 -10.90
CA THR A 233 -24.07 -20.42 -11.53
C THR A 233 -22.62 -20.06 -11.82
N ALA A 234 -22.37 -18.89 -12.43
CA ALA A 234 -21.01 -18.44 -12.73
C ALA A 234 -20.20 -18.19 -11.45
N LEU A 235 -20.86 -17.70 -10.39
CA LEU A 235 -20.23 -17.45 -9.10
C LEU A 235 -19.85 -18.74 -8.40
N GLU A 236 -20.79 -19.68 -8.29
CA GLU A 236 -20.60 -20.99 -7.67
C GLU A 236 -19.49 -21.77 -8.38
N SER A 237 -19.51 -21.78 -9.72
CA SER A 237 -18.47 -22.41 -10.52
C SER A 237 -17.09 -21.79 -10.29
N SER A 238 -17.01 -20.45 -10.26
CA SER A 238 -15.75 -19.75 -9.96
C SER A 238 -15.25 -20.05 -8.56
N ALA A 239 -16.15 -20.01 -7.56
CA ALA A 239 -15.82 -20.28 -6.17
C ALA A 239 -15.34 -21.73 -5.96
N SER A 240 -16.00 -22.70 -6.61
CA SER A 240 -15.58 -24.11 -6.56
C SER A 240 -14.19 -24.30 -7.18
N ALA A 241 -13.96 -23.74 -8.37
CA ALA A 241 -12.68 -23.87 -9.06
C ALA A 241 -11.52 -23.19 -8.31
N ILE A 242 -11.79 -22.05 -7.66
CA ILE A 242 -10.82 -21.41 -6.76
C ILE A 242 -10.59 -22.30 -5.54
N GLY A 243 -11.66 -22.84 -4.94
CA GLY A 243 -11.62 -23.69 -3.75
C GLY A 243 -10.68 -24.88 -3.88
N GLU A 244 -10.62 -25.50 -5.06
CA GLU A 244 -9.70 -26.61 -5.38
C GLU A 244 -8.22 -26.21 -5.37
N LYS A 245 -7.92 -24.92 -5.55
CA LYS A 245 -6.56 -24.36 -5.65
C LYS A 245 -6.13 -23.58 -4.40
N LEU A 246 -7.04 -23.36 -3.45
CA LEU A 246 -6.78 -22.57 -2.24
C LEU A 246 -5.70 -23.20 -1.35
N ARG A 247 -4.87 -22.32 -0.81
CA ARG A 247 -3.84 -22.62 0.19
C ARG A 247 -4.07 -21.77 1.43
N VAL A 248 -3.52 -22.21 2.56
CA VAL A 248 -3.57 -21.45 3.81
C VAL A 248 -2.95 -20.06 3.60
N GLY A 249 -3.72 -19.01 3.93
CA GLY A 249 -3.29 -17.63 3.78
C GLY A 249 -3.71 -16.96 2.47
N ASN A 250 -4.40 -17.66 1.56
CA ASN A 250 -5.05 -17.01 0.42
C ASN A 250 -6.24 -16.16 0.86
N LEU A 251 -6.50 -15.10 0.09
CA LEU A 251 -7.66 -14.22 0.26
C LEU A 251 -8.61 -14.39 -0.93
N VAL A 252 -9.90 -14.58 -0.66
CA VAL A 252 -10.95 -14.55 -1.69
C VAL A 252 -11.82 -13.32 -1.48
N VAL A 253 -11.97 -12.51 -2.53
CA VAL A 253 -12.77 -11.29 -2.54
C VAL A 253 -13.89 -11.44 -3.54
N LEU A 254 -15.12 -11.24 -3.08
CA LEU A 254 -16.29 -11.21 -3.94
C LEU A 254 -16.58 -9.78 -4.40
N ARG A 255 -16.48 -9.53 -5.71
CA ARG A 255 -16.69 -8.24 -6.35
C ARG A 255 -17.74 -8.34 -7.47
N SER A 256 -18.88 -8.93 -7.11
CA SER A 256 -20.06 -9.11 -7.96
C SER A 256 -21.31 -8.68 -7.15
N THR A 257 -22.39 -8.31 -7.83
CA THR A 257 -23.66 -8.00 -7.14
C THR A 257 -24.33 -9.31 -6.75
N VAL A 258 -24.47 -9.56 -5.45
CA VAL A 258 -25.02 -10.82 -4.91
C VAL A 258 -26.08 -10.57 -3.84
N PRO A 259 -26.97 -11.54 -3.57
CA PRO A 259 -27.88 -11.48 -2.43
C PRO A 259 -27.13 -11.39 -1.10
N ILE A 260 -27.74 -10.76 -0.10
CA ILE A 260 -27.20 -10.70 1.26
C ILE A 260 -27.16 -12.11 1.85
N GLY A 261 -26.03 -12.49 2.45
CA GLY A 261 -25.84 -13.81 3.06
C GLY A 261 -25.28 -14.87 2.11
N THR A 262 -24.89 -14.49 0.88
CA THR A 262 -24.01 -15.28 0.00
C THR A 262 -22.61 -15.38 0.61
#